data_AF-A0A9P0NW75-F1
#
_entry.id   AF-A0A9P0NW75-F1
#
_cell.length_a   1.000
_cell.length_b   1.000
_cell.length_c   1.000
_cell.angle_alpha   90.00
_cell.angle_beta   90.00
_cell.angle_gamma   90.00
#
_symmetry.space_group_name_H-M   'P 1'
#
loop_
_entity.id
_entity.type
_entity.pdbx_description
1 polymer ?
#
loop_
_entity_poly.entity_id
_entity_poly.type
_entity_poly.pdbx_seq_one_letter_code
_entity_poly.pdbx_strand_id
1 'polypeptide(L)'
;MSGHRKISDEERKRIKRDRERERRRKIREDPEKREEQREKEHQKYLRQRKNKQRKLVSEMTEREIRSQRKKWTQYTKSHRDRLRLRSSENAHVPDHLTKQLDGRKEHAIKKSNRMKLKRHREKRKNEAKIADLKKKVGKWKKKYSRLKKSMHQNKNVAQQTSSPSVSPGTRVQQIIERSSIQQKRVDEIKKQLIFGETIKDQLSESYKSLSPKEKKVFRKIMDGKIIKKYKLQRTCSKVFRYTKTRVVEYSHRNVDVKYQKNRRASENRNKIVAFLQEDVNSRICPGKKDYVTKNKFTYQKRYLTNTLKNLFKEFCKKYADVKGHTLLLWFLPQRKQPGERPDDVNCCSCGSAMFELLPPLLRVPPWLRCAAGTAVPL
;
A
#
# COMPACT_ATOMS: atom_id res chain seq x y z
N MET A 1 -56.56 -25.24 69.65
CA MET A 1 -55.73 -24.02 69.55
C MET A 1 -54.36 -24.40 68.95
N SER A 2 -54.24 -24.49 67.62
CA SER A 2 -52.97 -24.84 66.96
C SER A 2 -52.14 -23.58 66.71
N GLY A 3 -51.09 -23.40 67.51
CA GLY A 3 -50.18 -22.26 67.42
C GLY A 3 -49.40 -22.23 66.10
N HIS A 4 -49.51 -21.13 65.35
CA HIS A 4 -48.67 -20.89 64.18
C HIS A 4 -47.20 -20.78 64.57
N ARG A 5 -46.35 -21.71 64.09
CA ARG A 5 -44.88 -21.58 64.14
C ARG A 5 -44.45 -20.29 63.44
N LYS A 6 -43.78 -19.39 64.16
CA LYS A 6 -43.14 -18.19 63.58
C LYS A 6 -41.92 -18.63 62.76
N ILE A 7 -42.12 -18.79 61.45
CA ILE A 7 -41.04 -19.08 60.47
C ILE A 7 -40.03 -17.93 60.51
N SER A 8 -38.73 -18.26 60.57
CA SER A 8 -37.63 -17.29 60.51
C SER A 8 -37.61 -16.51 59.19
N ASP A 9 -37.17 -15.25 59.21
CA ASP A 9 -37.15 -14.39 58.02
C ASP A 9 -36.28 -14.94 56.88
N GLU A 10 -35.19 -15.66 57.20
CA GLU A 10 -34.37 -16.31 56.18
C GLU A 10 -35.08 -17.48 55.51
N GLU A 11 -35.85 -18.23 56.28
CA GLU A 11 -36.61 -19.38 55.82
C GLU A 11 -37.81 -18.94 54.98
N ARG A 12 -38.50 -17.86 55.39
CA ARG A 12 -39.51 -17.17 54.55
C ARG A 12 -38.91 -16.70 53.22
N LYS A 13 -37.70 -16.13 53.23
CA LYS A 13 -37.00 -15.71 52.01
C LYS A 13 -36.57 -16.89 51.12
N ARG A 14 -36.21 -18.04 51.71
CA ARG A 14 -35.91 -19.28 50.95
C ARG A 14 -37.17 -19.83 50.28
N ILE A 15 -38.24 -20.02 51.03
CA ILE A 15 -39.54 -20.50 50.51
C ILE A 15 -40.04 -19.59 49.37
N LYS A 16 -39.92 -18.26 49.52
CA LYS A 16 -40.28 -17.31 48.45
C LYS A 16 -39.40 -17.47 47.20
N ARG A 17 -38.08 -17.67 47.37
CA ARG A 17 -37.16 -17.92 46.24
C ARG A 17 -37.48 -19.23 45.53
N ASP A 18 -37.83 -20.27 46.27
CA ASP A 18 -38.12 -21.60 45.71
C ASP A 18 -39.46 -21.61 44.96
N ARG A 19 -40.51 -21.01 45.53
CA ARG A 19 -41.80 -20.79 44.83
C ARG A 19 -41.63 -19.98 43.55
N GLU A 20 -40.79 -18.94 43.57
CA GLU A 20 -40.49 -18.11 42.40
C GLU A 20 -39.67 -18.86 41.34
N ARG A 21 -38.73 -19.74 41.74
CA ARG A 21 -38.01 -20.63 40.81
C ARG A 21 -38.97 -21.59 40.13
N GLU A 22 -39.88 -22.19 40.89
CA GLU A 22 -40.87 -23.14 40.37
C GLU A 22 -41.85 -22.45 39.42
N ARG A 23 -42.32 -21.24 39.75
CA ARG A 23 -43.12 -20.42 38.82
C ARG A 23 -42.38 -20.15 37.51
N ARG A 24 -41.10 -19.77 37.57
CA ARG A 24 -40.27 -19.51 36.36
C ARG A 24 -40.01 -20.78 35.55
N ARG A 25 -39.91 -21.93 36.22
CA ARG A 25 -39.77 -23.23 35.56
C ARG A 25 -41.05 -23.58 34.79
N LYS A 26 -42.21 -23.47 35.42
CA LYS A 26 -43.52 -23.70 34.78
C LYS A 26 -43.76 -22.81 33.56
N ILE A 27 -43.39 -21.53 33.62
CA ILE A 27 -43.48 -20.63 32.46
C ILE A 27 -42.43 -20.95 31.39
N ARG A 28 -41.26 -21.48 31.78
CA ARG A 28 -40.24 -21.91 30.82
C ARG A 28 -40.67 -23.18 30.08
N GLU A 29 -41.35 -24.12 30.74
CA GLU A 29 -41.75 -25.40 30.13
C GLU A 29 -42.94 -25.23 29.17
N ASP A 30 -43.87 -24.32 29.46
CA ASP A 30 -45.07 -24.05 28.65
C ASP A 30 -44.81 -22.99 27.55
N PRO A 31 -44.98 -23.31 26.24
CA PRO A 31 -44.68 -22.40 25.14
C PRO A 31 -45.64 -21.20 25.05
N GLU A 32 -46.93 -21.36 25.33
CA GLU A 32 -47.92 -20.28 25.27
C GLU A 32 -47.68 -19.25 26.38
N LYS A 33 -47.46 -19.73 27.61
CA LYS A 33 -47.15 -18.83 28.74
C LYS A 33 -45.82 -18.10 28.55
N ARG A 34 -44.86 -18.71 27.84
CA ARG A 34 -43.60 -18.08 27.48
C ARG A 34 -43.81 -16.95 26.46
N GLU A 35 -44.72 -17.11 25.51
CA GLU A 35 -45.10 -16.07 24.55
C GLU A 35 -45.84 -14.93 25.23
N GLU A 36 -46.84 -15.25 26.05
CA GLU A 36 -47.58 -14.25 26.83
C GLU A 36 -46.65 -13.44 27.75
N GLN A 37 -45.65 -14.08 28.37
CA GLN A 37 -44.64 -13.38 29.16
C GLN A 37 -43.74 -12.47 28.30
N ARG A 38 -43.29 -12.94 27.13
CA ARG A 38 -42.49 -12.13 26.19
C ARG A 38 -43.25 -10.89 25.75
N GLU A 39 -44.54 -11.02 25.46
CA GLU A 39 -45.41 -9.92 25.06
C GLU A 39 -45.63 -8.92 26.19
N LYS A 40 -45.91 -9.39 27.41
CA LYS A 40 -45.99 -8.55 28.62
C LYS A 40 -44.69 -7.77 28.88
N GLU A 41 -43.53 -8.43 28.74
CA GLU A 41 -42.22 -7.78 28.88
C GLU A 41 -41.97 -6.76 27.76
N HIS A 42 -42.37 -7.06 26.53
CA HIS A 42 -42.27 -6.15 25.39
C HIS A 42 -43.15 -4.90 25.58
N GLN A 43 -44.41 -5.08 25.97
CA GLN A 43 -45.32 -3.97 26.27
C GLN A 43 -44.79 -3.11 27.42
N LYS A 44 -44.25 -3.72 28.48
CA LYS A 44 -43.60 -3.01 29.58
C LYS A 44 -42.41 -2.18 29.09
N TYR A 45 -41.58 -2.74 28.20
CA TYR A 45 -40.47 -2.03 27.59
C TYR A 45 -40.94 -0.81 26.78
N LEU A 46 -41.98 -0.96 25.96
CA LEU A 46 -42.57 0.14 25.21
C LEU A 46 -43.10 1.25 26.13
N ARG A 47 -43.80 0.89 27.22
CA ARG A 47 -44.28 1.85 28.23
C ARG A 47 -43.12 2.61 28.90
N GLN A 48 -42.06 1.91 29.31
CA GLN A 48 -40.88 2.54 29.92
C GLN A 48 -40.12 3.45 28.96
N ARG A 49 -40.11 3.10 27.67
CA ARG A 49 -39.53 3.94 26.60
C ARG A 49 -40.37 5.20 26.38
N LYS A 50 -41.70 5.06 26.28
CA LYS A 50 -42.63 6.21 26.15
C LYS A 50 -42.50 7.17 27.35
N ASN A 51 -42.36 6.62 28.55
CA ASN A 51 -42.21 7.40 29.79
C ASN A 51 -40.76 7.89 30.04
N LYS A 52 -39.84 7.73 29.08
CA LYS A 52 -38.41 8.12 29.17
C LYS A 52 -37.63 7.52 30.36
N GLN A 53 -38.18 6.51 31.03
CA GLN A 53 -37.50 5.78 32.10
C GLN A 53 -36.38 4.88 31.57
N ARG A 54 -36.44 4.51 30.28
CA ARG A 54 -35.41 3.73 29.58
C ARG A 54 -35.01 4.43 28.28
N LYS A 55 -33.77 4.91 28.22
CA LYS A 55 -33.20 5.61 27.07
C LYS A 55 -32.49 4.64 26.12
N LEU A 56 -32.51 4.94 24.82
CA LEU A 56 -31.68 4.23 23.85
C LEU A 56 -30.20 4.65 23.99
N VAL A 57 -29.27 3.83 23.52
CA VAL A 57 -27.82 4.18 23.57
C VAL A 57 -27.50 5.47 22.81
N SER A 58 -28.22 5.74 21.73
CA SER A 58 -28.10 6.99 20.95
C SER A 58 -28.63 8.22 21.69
N GLU A 59 -29.52 8.04 22.66
CA GLU A 59 -30.17 9.11 23.42
C GLU A 59 -29.49 9.36 24.78
N MET A 60 -28.52 8.51 25.14
CA MET A 60 -27.72 8.66 26.35
C MET A 60 -26.58 9.67 26.13
N THR A 61 -26.29 10.47 27.15
CA THR A 61 -25.10 11.32 27.17
C THR A 61 -23.83 10.46 27.26
N GLU A 62 -22.68 11.00 26.85
CA GLU A 62 -21.42 10.25 26.94
C GLU A 62 -21.08 9.76 28.36
N ARG A 63 -21.44 10.56 29.38
CA ARG A 63 -21.20 10.21 30.79
C ARG A 63 -22.07 9.02 31.21
N GLU A 64 -23.34 9.00 30.81
CA GLU A 64 -24.25 7.86 31.00
C GLU A 64 -23.77 6.63 30.24
N ILE A 65 -23.31 6.79 28.98
CA ILE A 65 -22.73 5.69 28.18
C ILE A 65 -21.52 5.08 28.89
N ARG A 66 -20.61 5.89 29.44
CA ARG A 66 -19.44 5.40 30.19
C ARG A 66 -19.86 4.63 31.45
N SER A 67 -20.81 5.16 32.22
CA SER A 67 -21.36 4.48 33.40
C SER A 67 -21.99 3.14 33.03
N GLN A 68 -22.77 3.10 31.96
CA GLN A 68 -23.44 1.89 31.48
C GLN A 68 -22.44 0.85 30.96
N ARG A 69 -21.38 1.27 30.25
CA ARG A 69 -20.28 0.40 29.85
C ARG A 69 -19.54 -0.19 31.05
N LYS A 70 -19.31 0.61 32.11
CA LYS A 70 -18.70 0.11 33.36
C LYS A 70 -19.55 -1.00 33.99
N LYS A 71 -20.88 -0.81 34.05
CA LYS A 71 -21.82 -1.84 34.51
C LYS A 71 -21.79 -3.10 33.63
N TRP A 72 -21.78 -2.94 32.30
CA TRP A 72 -21.68 -4.07 31.37
C TRP A 72 -20.39 -4.85 31.54
N THR A 73 -19.26 -4.17 31.72
CA THR A 73 -17.96 -4.81 32.00
C THR A 73 -18.03 -5.60 33.30
N GLN A 74 -18.60 -5.04 34.37
CA GLN A 74 -18.79 -5.73 35.65
C GLN A 74 -19.68 -6.95 35.50
N TYR A 75 -20.87 -6.84 34.88
CA TYR A 75 -21.77 -7.97 34.67
C TYR A 75 -21.13 -9.08 33.82
N THR A 76 -20.37 -8.70 32.78
CA THR A 76 -19.65 -9.66 31.93
C THR A 76 -18.58 -10.39 32.73
N LYS A 77 -17.82 -9.67 33.57
CA LYS A 77 -16.82 -10.25 34.47
C LYS A 77 -17.48 -11.22 35.45
N SER A 78 -18.49 -10.79 36.20
CA SER A 78 -19.21 -11.63 37.17
C SER A 78 -19.92 -12.82 36.53
N HIS A 79 -20.34 -12.73 35.27
CA HIS A 79 -20.87 -13.89 34.54
C HIS A 79 -19.78 -14.89 34.19
N ARG A 80 -18.64 -14.42 33.66
CA ARG A 80 -17.47 -15.27 33.37
C ARG A 80 -16.94 -15.97 34.61
N ASP A 81 -16.88 -15.27 35.73
CA ASP A 81 -16.40 -15.82 37.00
C ASP A 81 -17.35 -16.92 37.51
N ARG A 82 -18.67 -16.71 37.43
CA ARG A 82 -19.67 -17.75 37.74
C ARG A 82 -19.56 -18.97 36.81
N LEU A 83 -19.27 -18.74 35.53
CA LEU A 83 -19.10 -19.83 34.56
C LEU A 83 -17.83 -20.64 34.84
N ARG A 84 -16.74 -19.97 35.25
CA ARG A 84 -15.49 -20.62 35.69
C ARG A 84 -15.70 -21.46 36.94
N LEU A 85 -16.39 -20.92 37.95
CA LEU A 85 -16.74 -21.65 39.17
C LEU A 85 -17.54 -22.92 38.85
N ARG A 86 -18.61 -22.81 38.04
CA ARG A 86 -19.38 -23.97 37.58
C ARG A 86 -18.56 -24.97 36.76
N SER A 87 -17.59 -24.50 35.98
CA SER A 87 -16.73 -25.40 35.20
C SER A 87 -15.73 -26.12 36.10
N SER A 88 -15.24 -25.46 37.16
CA SER A 88 -14.38 -26.05 38.18
C SER A 88 -15.12 -27.07 39.04
N GLU A 89 -16.39 -26.82 39.36
CA GLU A 89 -17.25 -27.76 40.12
C GLU A 89 -17.58 -29.03 39.30
N ASN A 90 -17.60 -28.93 37.97
CA ASN A 90 -17.88 -30.06 37.06
C ASN A 90 -16.62 -30.76 36.52
N ALA A 91 -15.41 -30.40 36.99
CA ALA A 91 -14.13 -30.87 36.46
C ALA A 91 -13.63 -32.18 37.11
N HIS A 92 -14.47 -33.21 37.16
CA HIS A 92 -14.01 -34.59 37.38
C HIS A 92 -14.17 -35.38 36.09
N VAL A 93 -13.34 -35.06 35.08
CA VAL A 93 -13.27 -35.80 33.81
C VAL A 93 -11.83 -36.30 33.62
N PRO A 94 -11.60 -37.59 33.32
CA PRO A 94 -10.26 -38.16 33.19
C PRO A 94 -9.38 -37.46 32.14
N ASP A 95 -8.13 -37.20 32.52
CA ASP A 95 -7.14 -36.35 31.82
C ASP A 95 -6.69 -36.85 30.43
N HIS A 96 -7.08 -38.08 30.04
CA HIS A 96 -6.74 -38.66 28.75
C HIS A 96 -7.72 -38.26 27.62
N LEU A 97 -8.97 -37.90 27.94
CA LEU A 97 -10.00 -37.48 26.97
C LEU A 97 -9.88 -35.98 26.59
N THR A 98 -9.33 -35.16 27.48
CA THR A 98 -9.14 -33.71 27.29
C THR A 98 -8.07 -33.38 26.25
N LYS A 99 -6.94 -34.09 26.24
CA LYS A 99 -5.82 -33.87 25.29
C LYS A 99 -6.22 -34.11 23.82
N GLN A 100 -7.07 -35.10 23.53
CA GLN A 100 -7.55 -35.35 22.17
C GLN A 100 -8.54 -34.27 21.67
N LEU A 101 -9.37 -33.73 22.56
CA LEU A 101 -10.33 -32.67 22.24
C LEU A 101 -9.66 -31.31 22.05
N ASP A 102 -8.60 -31.03 22.81
CA ASP A 102 -7.90 -29.76 22.76
C ASP A 102 -7.07 -29.60 21.48
N GLY A 103 -6.46 -30.67 20.96
CA GLY A 103 -5.79 -30.65 19.65
C GLY A 103 -6.74 -30.33 18.48
N ARG A 104 -7.97 -30.90 18.49
CA ARG A 104 -9.01 -30.59 17.48
C ARG A 104 -9.51 -29.15 17.60
N LYS A 105 -9.73 -28.67 18.82
CA LYS A 105 -10.15 -27.27 19.07
C LYS A 105 -9.06 -26.28 18.63
N GLU A 106 -7.80 -26.55 18.95
CA GLU A 106 -6.68 -25.69 18.57
C GLU A 106 -6.50 -25.63 17.05
N HIS A 107 -6.64 -26.77 16.36
CA HIS A 107 -6.61 -26.81 14.89
C HIS A 107 -7.77 -26.02 14.27
N ALA A 108 -8.99 -26.15 14.81
CA ALA A 108 -10.14 -25.36 14.37
C ALA A 108 -9.95 -23.85 14.59
N ILE A 109 -9.36 -23.45 15.71
CA ILE A 109 -9.02 -22.05 16.01
C ILE A 109 -7.96 -21.52 15.03
N LYS A 110 -6.89 -22.28 14.78
CA LYS A 110 -5.84 -21.93 13.81
C LYS A 110 -6.41 -21.78 12.39
N LYS A 111 -7.29 -22.69 11.96
CA LYS A 111 -8.00 -22.61 10.66
C LYS A 111 -8.90 -21.37 10.59
N SER A 112 -9.67 -21.09 11.62
CA SER A 112 -10.53 -19.90 11.72
C SER A 112 -9.72 -18.58 11.65
N ASN A 113 -8.63 -18.50 12.40
CA ASN A 113 -7.73 -17.33 12.39
C ASN A 113 -7.08 -17.11 11.02
N ARG A 114 -6.67 -18.19 10.33
CA ARG A 114 -6.14 -18.13 8.96
C ARG A 114 -7.18 -17.59 7.98
N MET A 115 -8.43 -18.05 8.07
CA MET A 115 -9.54 -17.57 7.24
C MET A 115 -9.89 -16.11 7.53
N LYS A 116 -9.89 -15.70 8.80
CA LYS A 116 -10.10 -14.30 9.21
C LYS A 116 -9.02 -13.38 8.63
N LEU A 117 -7.76 -13.81 8.68
CA LEU A 117 -6.65 -13.05 8.11
C LEU A 117 -6.74 -12.95 6.58
N LYS A 118 -7.14 -14.04 5.90
CA LYS A 118 -7.39 -14.04 4.45
C LYS A 118 -8.49 -13.04 4.07
N ARG A 119 -9.61 -13.06 4.79
CA ARG A 119 -10.73 -12.11 4.62
C ARG A 119 -10.29 -10.66 4.81
N HIS A 120 -9.46 -10.37 5.83
CA HIS A 120 -8.92 -9.03 6.03
C HIS A 120 -7.99 -8.58 4.90
N ARG A 121 -7.16 -9.48 4.38
CA ARG A 121 -6.28 -9.17 3.24
C ARG A 121 -7.09 -8.89 1.98
N GLU A 122 -8.11 -9.68 1.70
CA GLU A 122 -9.03 -9.47 0.58
C GLU A 122 -9.81 -8.16 0.71
N LYS A 123 -10.32 -7.87 1.90
CA LYS A 123 -10.98 -6.58 2.20
C LYS A 123 -10.07 -5.40 1.88
N ARG A 124 -8.81 -5.41 2.35
CA ARG A 124 -7.83 -4.35 2.04
C ARG A 124 -7.55 -4.23 0.54
N LYS A 125 -7.43 -5.35 -0.17
CA LYS A 125 -7.24 -5.35 -1.63
C LYS A 125 -8.45 -4.72 -2.34
N ASN A 126 -9.67 -5.04 -1.91
CA ASN A 126 -10.89 -4.49 -2.48
C ASN A 126 -11.04 -3.00 -2.16
N GLU A 127 -10.74 -2.58 -0.93
CA GLU A 127 -10.72 -1.16 -0.55
C GLU A 127 -9.71 -0.36 -1.39
N ALA A 128 -8.51 -0.91 -1.60
CA ALA A 128 -7.50 -0.30 -2.47
C ALA A 128 -7.99 -0.20 -3.93
N LYS A 129 -8.61 -1.26 -4.47
CA LYS A 129 -9.23 -1.24 -5.80
C LYS A 129 -10.33 -0.18 -5.91
N ILE A 130 -11.20 -0.07 -4.91
CA ILE A 130 -12.26 0.95 -4.87
C ILE A 130 -11.65 2.36 -4.86
N ALA A 131 -10.63 2.59 -4.04
CA ALA A 131 -9.93 3.88 -4.00
C ALA A 131 -9.28 4.22 -5.35
N ASP A 132 -8.66 3.26 -6.02
CA ASP A 132 -8.07 3.46 -7.35
C ASP A 132 -9.12 3.71 -8.43
N LEU A 133 -10.25 2.98 -8.40
CA LEU A 133 -11.38 3.20 -9.30
C LEU A 133 -11.97 4.60 -9.09
N LYS A 134 -12.17 5.04 -7.84
CA LYS A 134 -12.62 6.41 -7.53
C LYS A 134 -11.65 7.46 -8.07
N LYS A 135 -10.33 7.25 -7.94
CA LYS A 135 -9.31 8.12 -8.55
C LYS A 135 -9.41 8.13 -10.08
N LYS A 136 -9.60 6.98 -10.72
CA LYS A 136 -9.77 6.87 -12.17
C LYS A 136 -11.02 7.63 -12.63
N VAL A 137 -12.16 7.42 -11.97
CA VAL A 137 -13.41 8.17 -12.24
C VAL A 137 -13.18 9.67 -12.09
N GLY A 138 -12.51 10.11 -11.03
CA GLY A 138 -12.16 11.53 -10.85
C GLY A 138 -11.29 12.08 -11.97
N LYS A 139 -10.28 11.32 -12.43
CA LYS A 139 -9.44 11.70 -13.59
C LYS A 139 -10.26 11.78 -14.88
N TRP A 140 -11.13 10.81 -15.14
CA TRP A 140 -11.98 10.78 -16.32
C TRP A 140 -13.02 11.91 -16.32
N LYS A 141 -13.66 12.21 -15.18
CA LYS A 141 -14.54 13.38 -15.03
C LYS A 141 -13.81 14.69 -15.33
N LYS A 142 -12.59 14.87 -14.80
CA LYS A 142 -11.75 16.05 -15.11
C LYS A 142 -11.38 16.10 -16.59
N LYS A 143 -11.00 14.97 -17.20
CA LYS A 143 -10.66 14.87 -18.62
C LYS A 143 -11.87 15.21 -19.50
N TYR A 144 -13.04 14.68 -19.17
CA TYR A 144 -14.30 14.96 -19.84
C TYR A 144 -14.69 16.44 -19.73
N SER A 145 -14.59 17.04 -18.54
CA SER A 145 -14.84 18.48 -18.35
C SER A 145 -13.90 19.35 -19.18
N ARG A 146 -12.59 19.02 -19.22
CA ARG A 146 -11.62 19.73 -20.07
C ARG A 146 -11.92 19.57 -21.55
N LEU A 147 -12.28 18.35 -21.98
CA LEU A 147 -12.64 18.09 -23.37
C LEU A 147 -13.91 18.86 -23.76
N LYS A 148 -14.94 18.89 -22.90
CA LYS A 148 -16.16 19.66 -23.11
C LYS A 148 -15.87 21.17 -23.23
N LYS A 149 -15.01 21.72 -22.36
CA LYS A 149 -14.56 23.12 -22.46
C LYS A 149 -13.77 23.38 -23.75
N SER A 150 -12.87 22.49 -24.12
CA SER A 150 -12.10 22.58 -25.37
C SER A 150 -12.97 22.47 -26.60
N MET A 151 -14.00 21.62 -26.58
CA MET A 151 -14.99 21.51 -27.66
C MET A 151 -15.77 22.81 -27.82
N HIS A 152 -16.19 23.43 -26.71
CA HIS A 152 -16.92 24.69 -26.75
C HIS A 152 -16.03 25.84 -27.26
N GLN A 153 -14.78 25.91 -26.81
CA GLN A 153 -13.79 26.85 -27.33
C GLN A 153 -13.51 26.62 -28.82
N ASN A 154 -13.32 25.38 -29.25
CA ASN A 154 -13.11 25.04 -30.65
C ASN A 154 -14.35 25.28 -31.50
N LYS A 155 -15.56 25.17 -30.96
CA LYS A 155 -16.81 25.49 -31.68
C LYS A 155 -16.90 27.00 -31.93
N ASN A 156 -16.55 27.80 -30.93
CA ASN A 156 -16.49 29.27 -31.06
C ASN A 156 -15.37 29.71 -32.01
N VAL A 157 -14.20 29.05 -31.96
CA VAL A 157 -13.11 29.30 -32.92
C VAL A 157 -13.48 28.82 -34.31
N ALA A 158 -14.11 27.65 -34.47
CA ALA A 158 -14.55 27.14 -35.77
C ALA A 158 -15.65 28.02 -36.41
N GLN A 159 -16.52 28.63 -35.60
CA GLN A 159 -17.48 29.65 -36.05
C GLN A 159 -16.80 30.98 -36.43
N GLN A 160 -15.62 31.28 -35.89
CA GLN A 160 -14.80 32.44 -36.27
C GLN A 160 -13.83 32.14 -37.43
N THR A 161 -13.46 30.88 -37.65
CA THR A 161 -12.52 30.42 -38.68
C THR A 161 -13.20 29.69 -39.83
N SER A 162 -14.54 29.72 -39.93
CA SER A 162 -15.27 29.33 -41.14
C SER A 162 -15.13 30.40 -42.23
N SER A 163 -13.92 30.91 -42.41
CA SER A 163 -13.48 31.64 -43.59
C SER A 163 -12.61 30.68 -44.42
N PRO A 164 -12.62 30.78 -45.76
CA PRO A 164 -12.00 29.81 -46.66
C PRO A 164 -10.51 29.66 -46.35
N SER A 165 -9.89 28.50 -46.62
CA SER A 165 -8.47 28.26 -46.34
C SER A 165 -7.59 29.32 -47.02
N VAL A 166 -7.21 30.34 -46.26
CA VAL A 166 -6.48 31.49 -46.75
C VAL A 166 -5.08 31.04 -47.15
N SER A 167 -4.74 31.20 -48.43
CA SER A 167 -3.41 30.92 -48.99
C SER A 167 -2.33 31.67 -48.20
N PRO A 168 -1.11 31.10 -48.04
CA PRO A 168 0.01 31.77 -47.37
C PRO A 168 0.21 33.22 -47.84
N GLY A 169 0.09 33.49 -49.14
CA GLY A 169 0.18 34.86 -49.69
C GLY A 169 -0.90 35.80 -49.16
N THR A 170 -2.12 35.32 -49.02
CA THR A 170 -3.27 36.11 -48.54
C THR A 170 -3.18 36.38 -47.02
N ARG A 171 -2.61 35.47 -46.22
CA ARG A 171 -2.33 35.74 -44.79
C ARG A 171 -1.28 36.83 -44.60
N VAL A 172 -0.25 36.80 -45.43
CA VAL A 172 0.84 37.77 -45.40
C VAL A 172 0.34 39.15 -45.80
N GLN A 173 -0.49 39.23 -46.84
CA GLN A 173 -1.16 40.46 -47.26
C GLN A 173 -1.95 41.09 -46.11
N GLN A 174 -2.73 40.31 -45.35
CA GLN A 174 -3.50 40.79 -44.19
C GLN A 174 -2.65 41.27 -43.01
N ILE A 175 -1.43 40.77 -42.85
CA ILE A 175 -0.50 41.25 -41.80
C ILE A 175 0.06 42.59 -42.21
N ILE A 176 0.41 42.73 -43.48
CA ILE A 176 0.99 43.94 -44.04
C ILE A 176 -0.03 45.08 -44.11
N GLU A 177 -1.26 44.82 -44.53
CA GLU A 177 -2.34 45.82 -44.55
C GLU A 177 -2.65 46.39 -43.15
N ARG A 178 -2.39 45.61 -42.10
CA ARG A 178 -2.55 46.05 -40.69
C ARG A 178 -1.37 46.85 -40.17
N SER A 179 -0.21 46.77 -40.81
CA SER A 179 1.00 47.48 -40.41
C SER A 179 1.30 48.53 -41.47
N SER A 180 0.98 49.79 -41.21
CA SER A 180 1.19 50.92 -42.13
C SER A 180 2.68 51.06 -42.51
N ILE A 181 3.14 50.31 -43.52
CA ILE A 181 4.53 50.21 -43.96
C ILE A 181 4.65 50.73 -45.40
N GLN A 182 5.71 51.49 -45.67
CA GLN A 182 6.02 52.06 -46.99
C GLN A 182 6.06 50.98 -48.10
N GLN A 183 5.32 51.20 -49.20
CA GLN A 183 5.11 50.21 -50.29
C GLN A 183 6.38 49.53 -50.83
N LYS A 184 7.54 50.20 -50.90
CA LYS A 184 8.77 49.59 -51.46
C LYS A 184 9.36 48.48 -50.59
N ARG A 185 9.19 48.52 -49.26
CA ARG A 185 9.65 47.44 -48.36
C ARG A 185 8.63 46.31 -48.23
N VAL A 186 7.40 46.54 -48.69
CA VAL A 186 6.30 45.58 -48.57
C VAL A 186 6.59 44.31 -49.37
N ASP A 187 7.14 44.40 -50.57
CA ASP A 187 7.35 43.22 -51.41
C ASP A 187 8.48 42.32 -50.91
N GLU A 188 9.54 42.89 -50.35
CA GLU A 188 10.60 42.13 -49.68
C GLU A 188 10.07 41.43 -48.43
N ILE A 189 9.30 42.16 -47.62
CA ILE A 189 8.63 41.60 -46.44
C ILE A 189 7.63 40.52 -46.85
N LYS A 190 6.88 40.69 -47.94
CA LYS A 190 5.97 39.67 -48.49
C LYS A 190 6.74 38.41 -48.85
N LYS A 191 7.85 38.52 -49.59
CA LYS A 191 8.66 37.38 -49.98
C LYS A 191 9.23 36.64 -48.76
N GLN A 192 9.74 37.37 -47.77
CA GLN A 192 10.26 36.76 -46.53
C GLN A 192 9.17 36.07 -45.71
N LEU A 193 7.99 36.67 -45.61
CA LEU A 193 6.87 36.10 -44.88
C LEU A 193 6.27 34.88 -45.61
N ILE A 194 6.12 34.95 -46.94
CA ILE A 194 5.70 33.82 -47.77
C ILE A 194 6.69 32.68 -47.60
N PHE A 195 7.99 32.95 -47.71
CA PHE A 195 9.04 31.96 -47.47
C PHE A 195 8.93 31.32 -46.08
N GLY A 196 8.72 32.12 -45.04
CA GLY A 196 8.54 31.61 -43.67
C GLY A 196 7.33 30.68 -43.53
N GLU A 197 6.19 31.03 -44.15
CA GLU A 197 4.97 30.24 -44.07
C GLU A 197 5.03 28.98 -44.96
N THR A 198 5.62 29.06 -46.16
CA THR A 198 5.80 27.89 -47.04
C THR A 198 6.74 26.86 -46.42
N ILE A 199 7.88 27.29 -45.86
CA ILE A 199 8.81 26.40 -45.16
C ILE A 199 8.13 25.76 -43.95
N LYS A 200 7.32 26.52 -43.20
CA LYS A 200 6.56 26.01 -42.07
C LYS A 200 5.59 24.90 -42.48
N ASP A 201 4.85 25.10 -43.57
CA ASP A 201 3.91 24.09 -44.09
C ASP A 201 4.64 22.85 -44.61
N GLN A 202 5.70 23.03 -45.41
CA GLN A 202 6.51 21.93 -45.94
C GLN A 202 7.19 21.10 -44.83
N LEU A 203 7.74 21.75 -43.80
CA LEU A 203 8.30 21.06 -42.64
C LEU A 203 7.23 20.34 -41.82
N SER A 204 6.00 20.87 -41.78
CA SER A 204 4.87 20.25 -41.07
C SER A 204 4.42 18.98 -41.76
N GLU A 205 4.35 18.99 -43.09
CA GLU A 205 4.06 17.82 -43.92
C GLU A 205 5.18 16.79 -43.83
N SER A 206 6.43 17.21 -43.99
CA SER A 206 7.61 16.35 -43.83
C SER A 206 7.63 15.70 -42.45
N TYR A 207 7.33 16.46 -41.38
CA TYR A 207 7.29 15.89 -40.04
C TYR A 207 6.20 14.83 -39.86
N LYS A 208 5.06 14.94 -40.56
CA LYS A 208 4.01 13.91 -40.48
C LYS A 208 4.49 12.59 -41.08
N SER A 209 5.18 12.62 -42.22
CA SER A 209 5.65 11.42 -42.94
C SER A 209 6.85 10.72 -42.30
N LEU A 210 7.65 11.39 -41.45
CA LEU A 210 8.84 10.81 -40.83
C LEU A 210 8.58 9.64 -39.84
N SER A 211 9.56 8.74 -39.72
CA SER A 211 9.58 7.65 -38.74
C SER A 211 9.85 8.16 -37.30
N PRO A 212 9.56 7.35 -36.25
CA PRO A 212 9.80 7.77 -34.86
C PRO A 212 11.26 8.10 -34.53
N LYS A 213 12.22 7.42 -35.17
CA LYS A 213 13.67 7.67 -34.99
C LYS A 213 14.07 9.01 -35.62
N GLU A 214 13.63 9.28 -36.83
CA GLU A 214 13.91 10.54 -37.53
C GLU A 214 13.20 11.72 -36.88
N LYS A 215 11.96 11.53 -36.40
CA LYS A 215 11.25 12.52 -35.58
C LYS A 215 12.05 12.94 -34.35
N LYS A 216 12.89 12.05 -33.79
CA LYS A 216 13.78 12.38 -32.66
C LYS A 216 14.96 13.25 -33.11
N VAL A 217 15.54 12.98 -34.27
CA VAL A 217 16.60 13.80 -34.87
C VAL A 217 16.04 15.18 -35.21
N PHE A 218 14.89 15.24 -35.87
CA PHE A 218 14.17 16.48 -36.17
C PHE A 218 13.93 17.34 -34.91
N ARG A 219 13.46 16.73 -33.82
CA ARG A 219 13.31 17.46 -32.54
C ARG A 219 14.62 18.04 -32.03
N LYS A 220 15.75 17.35 -32.17
CA LYS A 220 17.06 17.88 -31.76
C LYS A 220 17.47 19.11 -32.56
N ILE A 221 17.23 19.07 -33.88
CA ILE A 221 17.51 20.20 -34.77
C ILE A 221 16.65 21.42 -34.35
N MET A 222 15.36 21.19 -34.12
CA MET A 222 14.42 22.25 -33.71
C MET A 222 14.63 22.76 -32.27
N ASP A 223 15.29 21.98 -31.41
CA ASP A 223 15.72 22.38 -30.06
C ASP A 223 17.13 23.01 -30.04
N GLY A 224 17.65 23.42 -31.21
CA GLY A 224 18.97 24.03 -31.40
C GLY A 224 19.15 25.41 -30.75
N LYS A 225 20.42 25.87 -30.72
CA LYS A 225 20.84 27.12 -30.03
C LYS A 225 20.18 28.37 -30.61
N ILE A 226 20.00 28.44 -31.93
CA ILE A 226 19.44 29.62 -32.62
C ILE A 226 17.97 29.83 -32.22
N ILE A 227 17.14 28.78 -32.33
CA ILE A 227 15.72 28.82 -31.97
C ILE A 227 15.55 29.12 -30.47
N LYS A 228 16.47 28.64 -29.62
CA LYS A 228 16.54 28.99 -28.19
C LYS A 228 16.85 30.45 -27.95
N LYS A 229 17.87 31.01 -28.63
CA LYS A 229 18.29 32.43 -28.52
C LYS A 229 17.11 33.38 -28.78
N TYR A 230 16.34 33.12 -29.83
CA TYR A 230 15.17 33.92 -30.20
C TYR A 230 13.85 33.48 -29.51
N LYS A 231 13.91 32.55 -28.53
CA LYS A 231 12.76 32.08 -27.74
C LYS A 231 11.59 31.49 -28.57
N LEU A 232 11.85 31.04 -29.80
CA LEU A 232 10.82 30.52 -30.74
C LEU A 232 10.42 29.06 -30.48
N GLN A 233 11.06 28.37 -29.54
CA GLN A 233 10.80 26.96 -29.25
C GLN A 233 9.32 26.63 -28.96
N ARG A 234 8.61 27.53 -28.27
CA ARG A 234 7.18 27.33 -27.96
C ARG A 234 6.35 27.35 -29.25
N THR A 235 6.67 28.25 -30.17
CA THR A 235 6.02 28.38 -31.48
C THR A 235 6.29 27.12 -32.30
N CYS A 236 7.54 26.66 -32.39
CA CYS A 236 7.89 25.41 -33.07
C CYS A 236 7.14 24.19 -32.48
N SER A 237 7.08 24.09 -31.13
CA SER A 237 6.33 23.00 -30.48
C SER A 237 4.84 23.02 -30.82
N LYS A 238 4.23 24.21 -30.98
CA LYS A 238 2.82 24.35 -31.37
C LYS A 238 2.59 23.95 -32.82
N VAL A 239 3.44 24.42 -33.74
CA VAL A 239 3.33 24.15 -35.19
C VAL A 239 3.49 22.66 -35.46
N PHE A 240 4.58 22.05 -35.01
CA PHE A 240 4.92 20.66 -35.31
C PHE A 240 4.31 19.66 -34.30
N ARG A 241 3.57 20.16 -33.30
CA ARG A 241 2.86 19.38 -32.27
C ARG A 241 3.72 18.36 -31.53
N TYR A 242 5.03 18.60 -31.41
CA TYR A 242 5.90 17.76 -30.60
C TYR A 242 5.99 18.26 -29.16
N THR A 243 6.05 17.32 -28.22
CA THR A 243 6.33 17.62 -26.82
C THR A 243 7.79 17.97 -26.67
N LYS A 244 8.07 19.11 -26.03
CA LYS A 244 9.43 19.49 -25.65
C LYS A 244 10.08 18.32 -24.92
N THR A 245 11.20 17.84 -25.45
CA THR A 245 12.02 16.92 -24.71
C THR A 245 12.52 17.71 -23.50
N ARG A 246 12.19 17.26 -22.28
CA ARG A 246 12.97 17.73 -21.13
C ARG A 246 14.37 17.21 -21.39
N VAL A 247 15.23 18.07 -21.94
CA VAL A 247 16.66 17.85 -21.90
C VAL A 247 16.99 17.92 -20.42
N VAL A 248 16.86 16.79 -19.74
CA VAL A 248 17.68 16.54 -18.57
C VAL A 248 19.06 16.58 -19.16
N GLU A 249 19.77 17.69 -18.97
CA GLU A 249 21.20 17.72 -19.19
C GLU A 249 21.75 16.64 -18.28
N TYR A 250 21.95 15.45 -18.86
CA TYR A 250 22.72 14.42 -18.23
C TYR A 250 24.13 14.99 -18.19
N SER A 251 24.45 15.70 -17.10
CA SER A 251 25.83 15.94 -16.75
C SER A 251 26.52 14.57 -16.78
N HIS A 252 27.54 14.42 -17.63
CA HIS A 252 28.32 13.18 -17.73
C HIS A 252 28.77 12.68 -16.35
N ARG A 253 28.99 13.60 -15.40
CA ARG A 253 29.27 13.33 -13.98
C ARG A 253 28.24 12.40 -13.31
N ASN A 254 26.95 12.50 -13.63
CA ASN A 254 25.91 11.70 -12.97
C ASN A 254 25.85 10.25 -13.47
N VAL A 255 26.27 9.99 -14.72
CA VAL A 255 26.33 8.63 -15.28
C VAL A 255 27.53 7.90 -14.66
N ASP A 256 28.67 8.58 -14.57
CA ASP A 256 29.90 8.02 -14.01
C ASP A 256 29.76 7.71 -12.52
N VAL A 257 29.13 8.59 -11.74
CA VAL A 257 28.86 8.33 -10.31
C VAL A 257 27.96 7.11 -10.11
N LYS A 258 26.94 6.92 -10.97
CA LYS A 258 26.06 5.74 -10.89
C LYS A 258 26.80 4.46 -11.27
N TYR A 259 27.63 4.51 -12.31
CA TYR A 259 28.45 3.39 -12.74
C TYR A 259 29.45 2.98 -11.65
N GLN A 260 30.19 3.94 -11.08
CA GLN A 260 31.15 3.70 -10.01
C GLN A 260 30.48 3.14 -8.74
N LYS A 261 29.30 3.65 -8.38
CA LYS A 261 28.54 3.12 -7.23
C LYS A 261 28.14 1.67 -7.43
N ASN A 262 27.68 1.32 -8.63
CA ASN A 262 27.31 -0.06 -8.98
C ASN A 262 28.54 -0.98 -8.99
N ARG A 263 29.68 -0.49 -9.50
CA ARG A 263 30.96 -1.23 -9.51
C ARG A 263 31.43 -1.55 -8.09
N ARG A 264 31.51 -0.54 -7.21
CA ARG A 264 31.86 -0.73 -5.79
C ARG A 264 30.92 -1.71 -5.07
N ALA A 265 29.62 -1.61 -5.35
CA ALA A 265 28.65 -2.55 -4.79
C ALA A 265 28.90 -3.99 -5.27
N SER A 266 29.32 -4.19 -6.53
CA SER A 266 29.69 -5.50 -7.07
C SER A 266 30.99 -6.04 -6.46
N GLU A 267 32.02 -5.20 -6.34
CA GLU A 267 33.30 -5.56 -5.72
C GLU A 267 33.09 -6.00 -4.26
N ASN A 268 32.28 -5.25 -3.50
CA ASN A 268 31.96 -5.59 -2.11
C ASN A 268 31.21 -6.92 -2.00
N ARG A 269 30.33 -7.23 -2.95
CA ARG A 269 29.64 -8.54 -2.99
C ARG A 269 30.62 -9.68 -3.21
N ASN A 270 31.56 -9.51 -4.15
CA ASN A 270 32.55 -10.54 -4.44
C ASN A 270 33.44 -10.79 -3.23
N LYS A 271 33.84 -9.74 -2.49
CA LYS A 271 34.58 -9.87 -1.23
C LYS A 271 33.80 -10.65 -0.17
N ILE A 272 32.50 -10.38 -0.02
CA ILE A 272 31.64 -11.11 0.94
C ILE A 272 31.51 -12.59 0.53
N VAL A 273 31.28 -12.87 -0.76
CA VAL A 273 31.15 -14.24 -1.25
C VAL A 273 32.46 -15.01 -1.07
N ALA A 274 33.60 -14.42 -1.44
CA ALA A 274 34.91 -15.04 -1.25
C ALA A 274 35.17 -15.35 0.22
N PHE A 275 34.93 -14.38 1.12
CA PHE A 275 35.08 -14.59 2.56
C PHE A 275 34.22 -15.73 3.09
N LEU A 276 32.94 -15.79 2.70
CA LEU A 276 32.05 -16.87 3.15
C LEU A 276 32.39 -18.23 2.54
N GLN A 277 33.08 -18.27 1.40
CA GLN A 277 33.51 -19.51 0.74
C GLN A 277 34.83 -20.06 1.30
N GLU A 278 35.56 -19.31 2.13
CA GLU A 278 36.75 -19.79 2.82
C GLU A 278 36.39 -20.93 3.79
N ASP A 279 37.21 -21.99 3.82
CA ASP A 279 36.94 -23.21 4.59
C ASP A 279 36.96 -22.98 6.12
N VAL A 280 37.58 -21.87 6.57
CA VAL A 280 37.55 -21.40 7.96
C VAL A 280 36.14 -20.91 8.35
N ASN A 281 35.43 -20.29 7.40
CA ASN A 281 34.14 -19.63 7.61
C ASN A 281 32.95 -20.51 7.21
N SER A 282 33.19 -21.50 6.34
CA SER A 282 32.16 -22.45 5.94
C SER A 282 32.72 -23.82 5.58
N ARG A 283 31.94 -24.88 5.79
CA ARG A 283 32.28 -26.26 5.45
C ARG A 283 31.38 -26.79 4.35
N ILE A 284 31.94 -27.54 3.42
CA ILE A 284 31.19 -28.16 2.31
C ILE A 284 30.21 -29.22 2.84
N CYS A 285 28.98 -29.22 2.33
CA CYS A 285 28.02 -30.29 2.62
C CYS A 285 28.46 -31.58 1.91
N PRO A 286 28.51 -32.74 2.59
CA PRO A 286 29.05 -33.98 2.04
C PRO A 286 28.11 -34.66 1.02
N GLY A 287 26.85 -34.26 0.93
CA GLY A 287 25.86 -34.94 0.10
C GLY A 287 26.04 -34.69 -1.40
N LYS A 288 25.93 -35.76 -2.20
CA LYS A 288 25.91 -35.69 -3.68
C LYS A 288 24.72 -34.89 -4.23
N LYS A 289 23.64 -34.75 -3.47
CA LYS A 289 22.45 -33.93 -3.80
C LYS A 289 22.49 -32.53 -3.17
N ASP A 290 23.56 -32.18 -2.47
CA ASP A 290 23.72 -30.88 -1.81
C ASP A 290 24.37 -29.84 -2.71
N TYR A 291 23.82 -29.69 -3.91
CA TYR A 291 24.19 -28.63 -4.83
C TYR A 291 22.97 -27.80 -5.23
N VAL A 292 23.22 -26.62 -5.77
CA VAL A 292 22.22 -25.69 -6.30
C VAL A 292 22.70 -25.25 -7.68
N THR A 293 21.90 -25.53 -8.70
CA THR A 293 22.17 -25.06 -10.07
C THR A 293 21.49 -23.73 -10.32
N LYS A 294 22.25 -22.71 -10.75
CA LYS A 294 21.74 -21.40 -11.19
C LYS A 294 22.54 -20.90 -12.38
N ASN A 295 21.85 -20.36 -13.38
CA ASN A 295 22.46 -19.83 -14.61
C ASN A 295 23.43 -20.82 -15.29
N LYS A 296 23.07 -22.10 -15.34
CA LYS A 296 23.89 -23.20 -15.88
C LYS A 296 25.17 -23.50 -15.09
N PHE A 297 25.39 -22.88 -13.94
CA PHE A 297 26.48 -23.21 -13.02
C PHE A 297 25.94 -23.96 -11.80
N THR A 298 26.61 -25.05 -11.42
CA THR A 298 26.33 -25.86 -10.22
C THR A 298 27.19 -25.40 -9.06
N TYR A 299 26.59 -25.13 -7.90
CA TYR A 299 27.28 -24.71 -6.69
C TYR A 299 27.01 -25.70 -5.56
N GLN A 300 28.05 -26.20 -4.89
CA GLN A 300 27.90 -27.04 -3.70
C GLN A 300 27.45 -26.20 -2.50
N LYS A 301 26.49 -26.70 -1.71
CA LYS A 301 26.05 -26.04 -0.47
C LYS A 301 27.16 -26.10 0.57
N ARG A 302 27.19 -25.10 1.44
CA ARG A 302 28.15 -24.98 2.55
C ARG A 302 27.41 -24.61 3.85
N TYR A 303 27.83 -25.19 4.97
CA TYR A 303 27.40 -24.81 6.31
C TYR A 303 28.32 -23.73 6.87
N LEU A 304 27.77 -22.71 7.50
CA LEU A 304 28.59 -21.70 8.16
C LEU A 304 29.17 -22.26 9.47
N THR A 305 30.44 -21.98 9.74
CA THR A 305 31.13 -22.45 10.96
C THR A 305 30.69 -21.68 12.21
N ASN A 306 30.24 -20.44 12.05
CA ASN A 306 29.83 -19.57 13.15
C ASN A 306 28.56 -18.79 12.80
N THR A 307 27.99 -18.09 13.79
CA THR A 307 26.87 -17.19 13.57
C THR A 307 27.25 -16.04 12.64
N LEU A 308 26.31 -15.59 11.81
CA LEU A 308 26.52 -14.49 10.87
C LEU A 308 27.02 -13.19 11.54
N LYS A 309 26.65 -12.96 12.80
CA LYS A 309 27.11 -11.78 13.57
C LYS A 309 28.61 -11.85 13.85
N ASN A 310 29.12 -13.03 14.19
CA ASN A 310 30.54 -13.23 14.49
C ASN A 310 31.37 -13.21 13.20
N LEU A 311 30.89 -13.89 12.16
CA LEU A 311 31.50 -13.85 10.83
C LEU A 311 31.55 -12.42 10.26
N PHE A 312 30.53 -11.58 10.53
CA PHE A 312 30.56 -10.17 10.14
C PHE A 312 31.63 -9.38 10.89
N LYS A 313 31.86 -9.65 12.18
CA LYS A 313 32.96 -9.01 12.94
C LYS A 313 34.31 -9.37 12.35
N GLU A 314 34.52 -10.64 12.01
CA GLU A 314 35.75 -11.12 11.36
C GLU A 314 35.92 -10.55 9.95
N PHE A 315 34.83 -10.47 9.18
CA PHE A 315 34.82 -9.81 7.88
C PHE A 315 35.22 -8.33 7.98
N CYS A 316 34.69 -7.59 8.95
CA CYS A 316 35.08 -6.19 9.18
C CYS A 316 36.54 -6.04 9.63
N LYS A 317 37.09 -7.01 10.37
CA LYS A 317 38.53 -7.05 10.69
C LYS A 317 39.38 -7.27 9.43
N LYS A 318 38.97 -8.18 8.54
CA LYS A 318 39.68 -8.50 7.30
C LYS A 318 39.53 -7.42 6.22
N TYR A 319 38.39 -6.74 6.17
CA TYR A 319 38.07 -5.71 5.17
C TYR A 319 37.54 -4.43 5.83
N ALA A 320 38.47 -3.61 6.35
CA ALA A 320 38.15 -2.36 7.04
C ALA A 320 37.44 -1.29 6.17
N ASP A 321 37.56 -1.40 4.85
CA ASP A 321 36.99 -0.47 3.86
C ASP A 321 35.47 -0.67 3.63
N VAL A 322 34.90 -1.80 4.07
CA VAL A 322 33.48 -2.13 3.84
C VAL A 322 32.64 -1.83 5.08
N LYS A 323 32.05 -0.63 5.13
CA LYS A 323 31.17 -0.20 6.25
C LYS A 323 29.70 -0.58 5.99
N GLY A 324 29.14 -1.52 6.76
CA GLY A 324 27.68 -1.73 6.84
C GLY A 324 27.21 -3.15 7.21
N HIS A 325 26.59 -3.29 8.38
CA HIS A 325 25.99 -4.54 8.90
C HIS A 325 24.82 -5.07 8.02
N THR A 326 24.22 -4.22 7.19
CA THR A 326 23.10 -4.58 6.30
C THR A 326 23.55 -5.33 5.04
N LEU A 327 24.83 -5.25 4.64
CA LEU A 327 25.35 -5.89 3.44
C LEU A 327 25.57 -7.41 3.57
N LEU A 328 25.56 -7.98 4.78
CA LEU A 328 25.69 -9.44 4.94
C LEU A 328 24.30 -10.09 5.10
N LEU A 329 23.38 -9.40 5.78
CA LEU A 329 21.99 -9.85 6.00
C LEU A 329 21.10 -9.76 4.76
N TRP A 330 21.33 -8.80 3.86
CA TRP A 330 20.54 -8.64 2.63
C TRP A 330 20.93 -9.62 1.51
N PHE A 331 22.05 -10.32 1.65
CA PHE A 331 22.63 -11.15 0.58
C PHE A 331 22.43 -12.65 0.77
N LEU A 332 21.78 -13.05 1.87
CA LEU A 332 21.23 -14.39 2.02
C LEU A 332 19.88 -14.51 1.28
N PRO A 333 19.65 -15.56 0.48
CA PRO A 333 18.36 -15.77 -0.17
C PRO A 333 17.27 -16.00 0.88
N GLN A 334 16.09 -15.41 0.63
CA GLN A 334 14.96 -15.48 1.54
C GLN A 334 14.56 -16.92 1.88
N ARG A 335 14.35 -17.16 3.19
CA ARG A 335 13.76 -18.37 3.75
C ARG A 335 12.44 -18.70 3.05
N LYS A 336 12.37 -19.80 2.29
CA LYS A 336 11.13 -20.55 2.10
C LYS A 336 10.98 -21.49 3.30
N GLN A 337 9.92 -21.31 4.09
CA GLN A 337 9.53 -22.34 5.06
C GLN A 337 8.80 -23.48 4.35
N PRO A 338 9.14 -24.74 4.66
CA PRO A 338 8.16 -25.78 4.90
C PRO A 338 8.05 -26.07 6.41
N GLY A 339 6.94 -26.67 6.81
CA GLY A 339 6.59 -26.90 8.21
C GLY A 339 7.46 -27.93 8.93
N GLU A 340 7.32 -27.90 10.26
CA GLU A 340 7.63 -28.95 11.24
C GLU A 340 9.11 -29.34 11.47
N ARG A 341 9.80 -28.56 12.32
CA ARG A 341 10.20 -28.86 13.72
C ARG A 341 11.27 -27.82 14.13
N PRO A 342 11.32 -27.39 15.41
CA PRO A 342 12.37 -26.54 15.90
C PRO A 342 13.58 -27.42 16.20
N ASP A 343 14.70 -27.16 15.55
CA ASP A 343 16.05 -27.13 16.12
C ASP A 343 17.00 -26.68 15.00
N ASP A 344 18.08 -26.04 15.42
CA ASP A 344 18.94 -25.17 14.63
C ASP A 344 19.45 -25.75 13.30
N VAL A 345 19.14 -25.09 12.18
CA VAL A 345 19.83 -25.34 10.91
C VAL A 345 20.20 -24.01 10.22
N ASN A 346 21.44 -23.58 10.47
CA ASN A 346 22.15 -22.53 9.75
C ASN A 346 22.68 -23.06 8.41
N CYS A 347 21.84 -23.13 7.39
CA CYS A 347 22.29 -23.40 6.01
C CYS A 347 22.33 -22.09 5.20
N CYS A 348 23.52 -21.68 4.77
CA CYS A 348 23.70 -20.53 3.88
C CYS A 348 23.84 -21.03 2.43
N SER A 349 22.96 -20.58 1.53
CA SER A 349 23.19 -20.72 0.09
C SER A 349 23.91 -19.48 -0.42
N CYS A 350 25.24 -19.49 -0.37
CA CYS A 350 26.09 -18.46 -0.93
C CYS A 350 26.11 -18.59 -2.46
N GLY A 351 25.16 -17.95 -3.16
CA GLY A 351 25.11 -17.98 -4.61
C GLY A 351 24.12 -16.97 -5.19
N SER A 352 24.67 -15.80 -5.55
CA SER A 352 24.15 -14.72 -6.40
C SER A 352 22.67 -14.81 -6.79
N ALA A 353 21.83 -14.03 -6.10
CA ALA A 353 20.43 -13.82 -6.48
C ALA A 353 20.26 -12.48 -7.23
N MET A 354 20.00 -12.65 -8.52
CA MET A 354 19.22 -11.85 -9.48
C MET A 354 19.39 -10.32 -9.61
N PHE A 355 19.79 -9.95 -10.82
CA PHE A 355 19.15 -8.91 -11.60
C PHE A 355 17.66 -9.24 -11.84
N GLU A 356 16.77 -8.35 -11.42
CA GLU A 356 15.69 -7.84 -12.27
C GLU A 356 15.44 -6.37 -11.86
N LEU A 357 15.34 -5.50 -12.86
CA LEU A 357 15.13 -4.07 -12.71
C LEU A 357 13.76 -3.78 -12.09
N LEU A 358 13.72 -3.39 -10.82
CA LEU A 358 12.57 -2.69 -10.23
C LEU A 358 12.94 -1.21 -9.98
N PRO A 359 12.07 -0.24 -10.37
CA PRO A 359 12.35 1.19 -10.28
C PRO A 359 12.47 1.67 -8.82
N PRO A 360 13.19 2.79 -8.58
CA PRO A 360 13.46 3.24 -7.22
C PRO A 360 12.22 3.87 -6.61
N LEU A 361 11.51 3.12 -5.76
CA LEU A 361 10.63 3.70 -4.75
C LEU A 361 11.36 3.73 -3.42
N LEU A 362 12.15 4.79 -3.22
CA LEU A 362 12.52 5.26 -1.89
C LEU A 362 11.23 5.67 -1.16
N ARG A 363 10.72 4.78 -0.30
CA ARG A 363 9.85 5.17 0.81
C ARG A 363 10.49 4.71 2.11
N VAL A 364 11.17 5.65 2.75
CA VAL A 364 11.50 5.57 4.18
C VAL A 364 10.17 5.52 4.94
N PRO A 365 9.98 4.57 5.87
CA PRO A 365 8.81 4.55 6.75
C PRO A 365 8.78 5.81 7.64
N PRO A 366 7.61 6.41 7.92
CA PRO A 366 7.51 7.69 8.66
C PRO A 366 7.97 7.67 10.13
N TRP A 367 8.35 6.53 10.68
CA TRP A 367 8.70 6.38 12.10
C TRP A 367 10.21 6.31 12.38
N LEU A 368 11.05 6.59 11.38
CA LEU A 368 12.52 6.61 11.49
C LEU A 368 13.12 8.02 11.32
N ARG A 369 12.32 9.07 11.55
CA ARG A 369 12.80 10.45 11.74
C ARG A 369 12.51 10.87 13.17
N CYS A 370 13.44 10.58 14.07
CA CYS A 370 13.65 11.31 15.33
C CYS A 370 14.92 10.75 15.98
N ALA A 371 15.90 11.63 16.22
CA ALA A 371 17.07 11.54 17.11
C ALA A 371 18.36 11.99 16.41
N ALA A 372 18.52 13.30 16.26
CA ALA A 372 19.82 13.95 16.26
C ALA A 372 19.62 15.27 17.01
N GLY A 373 20.04 15.28 18.27
CA GLY A 373 19.99 16.44 19.14
C GLY A 373 20.95 17.51 18.65
N THR A 374 20.46 18.74 18.65
CA THR A 374 21.25 19.97 18.51
C THR A 374 21.99 20.21 19.82
N ALA A 375 23.32 20.14 19.77
CA ALA A 375 24.18 20.80 20.75
C ALA A 375 24.27 22.28 20.38
N VAL A 376 23.99 23.14 21.35
CA VAL A 376 24.19 24.59 21.30
C VAL A 376 25.52 24.88 22.00
N PRO A 377 26.44 25.67 21.42
CA PRO A 377 27.59 26.18 22.16
C PRO A 377 27.19 27.42 22.96
N LEU A 378 27.76 27.54 24.17
CA LEU A 378 27.78 28.78 24.95
C LEU A 378 28.67 29.83 24.27
#